data_AF-A0A2M7A8R9-F1
#
_entry.id   AF-A0A2M7A8R9-F1
#
_cell.length_a   1.000
_cell.length_b   1.000
_cell.length_c   1.000
_cell.angle_alpha   90.00
_cell.angle_beta   90.00
_cell.angle_gamma   90.00
#
_symmetry.space_group_name_H-M   'P 1'
#
loop_
_entity.id
_entity.type
_entity.pdbx_description
1 polymer ?
#
loop_
_entity_poly.entity_id
_entity_poly.type
_entity_poly.pdbx_seq_one_letter_code
_entity_poly.pdbx_strand_id
1 'polypeptide(L)'
;MSRWFFVDGSQGLWNNASAAIAMPTSVESGKLVAMVAGGMGVLFLHFMRTRFIWWPFHPVGYVPAYSWETTRVWFACLVGWTFKVAIVRYGGLKGYTVARNFFYGLILGEFGIAGLWLAMDAFAGKSGHTVMP
;
A
#
# COMPACT_ATOMS: atom_id res chain seq x y z
N MET A 1 1.27 17.86 -11.54
CA MET A 1 0.53 17.68 -10.27
C MET A 1 -0.90 17.28 -10.60
N SER A 2 -1.36 16.12 -10.14
CA SER A 2 -2.67 15.58 -10.52
C SER A 2 -3.81 16.30 -9.79
N ARG A 3 -4.92 16.53 -10.51
CA ARG A 3 -6.16 17.14 -9.99
C ARG A 3 -6.69 16.41 -8.75
N TRP A 4 -6.41 15.11 -8.65
CA TRP A 4 -6.77 14.28 -7.52
C TRP A 4 -6.23 14.80 -6.18
N PHE A 5 -4.97 15.28 -6.13
CA PHE A 5 -4.35 15.69 -4.87
C PHE A 5 -4.89 17.03 -4.34
N PHE A 6 -5.25 17.95 -5.23
CA PHE A 6 -5.65 19.32 -4.87
C PHE A 6 -7.16 19.56 -4.88
N VAL A 7 -7.92 18.74 -5.61
CA VAL A 7 -9.34 18.96 -5.87
C VAL A 7 -10.14 17.73 -5.52
N ASP A 8 -9.90 16.60 -6.19
CA ASP A 8 -10.84 15.47 -6.10
C ASP A 8 -10.73 14.71 -4.76
N GLY A 9 -9.54 14.63 -4.16
CA GLY A 9 -9.32 13.95 -2.87
C GLY A 9 -9.95 14.69 -1.69
N SER A 10 -9.88 16.03 -1.67
CA SER A 10 -10.51 16.83 -0.60
C SER A 10 -12.02 17.00 -0.82
N GLN A 11 -12.44 17.22 -2.07
CA GLN A 11 -13.86 17.35 -2.41
C GLN A 11 -14.61 16.03 -2.31
N GLY A 12 -13.95 14.89 -2.53
CA GLY A 12 -14.59 13.57 -2.43
C GLY A 12 -15.22 13.30 -1.06
N LEU A 13 -14.52 13.64 0.04
CA LEU A 13 -15.06 13.51 1.39
C LEU A 13 -16.28 14.41 1.61
N TRP A 14 -16.20 15.66 1.17
CA TRP A 14 -17.27 16.64 1.32
C TRP A 14 -18.51 16.26 0.50
N ASN A 15 -18.31 15.82 -0.75
CA ASN A 15 -19.37 15.37 -1.64
C ASN A 15 -20.07 14.12 -1.09
N ASN A 16 -19.31 13.16 -0.54
CA ASN A 16 -19.86 11.98 0.12
C ASN A 16 -20.68 12.35 1.37
N ALA A 17 -20.19 13.29 2.19
CA ALA A 17 -20.90 13.76 3.38
C ALA A 17 -22.19 14.51 3.01
N SER A 18 -22.14 15.41 2.03
CA SER A 18 -23.33 16.13 1.54
C SER A 18 -24.35 15.18 0.91
N ALA A 19 -23.89 14.16 0.17
CA ALA A 19 -24.77 13.15 -0.43
C ALA A 19 -25.45 12.29 0.64
N ALA A 20 -24.74 11.92 1.72
CA ALA A 20 -25.31 11.15 2.82
C ALA A 20 -26.38 11.92 3.60
N ILE A 21 -26.26 13.26 3.68
CA ILE A 21 -27.27 14.13 4.31
C ILE A 21 -28.47 14.35 3.38
N ALA A 22 -28.21 14.55 2.08
CA ALA A 22 -29.26 14.81 1.09
C ALA A 22 -30.07 13.56 0.70
N MET A 23 -29.44 12.38 0.76
CA MET A 23 -30.06 11.09 0.50
C MET A 23 -29.80 10.15 1.69
N PRO A 24 -30.65 10.17 2.73
CA PRO A 24 -30.52 9.24 3.84
C PRO A 24 -30.74 7.81 3.34
N THR A 25 -29.65 7.12 3.03
CA THR A 25 -29.66 5.71 2.70
C THR A 25 -30.05 4.92 3.95
N SER A 26 -30.93 3.93 3.80
CA SER A 26 -31.23 3.01 4.89
C SER A 26 -29.96 2.32 5.37
N VAL A 27 -29.91 1.99 6.66
CA VAL A 27 -28.77 1.31 7.25
C VAL A 27 -28.48 0.03 6.45
N GLU A 28 -27.41 0.04 5.68
CA GLU A 28 -26.92 -1.14 4.98
C GLU A 28 -26.40 -2.14 6.01
N SER A 29 -27.28 -3.04 6.43
CA SER A 29 -27.01 -4.07 7.43
C SER A 29 -25.74 -4.87 7.11
N GLY A 30 -25.45 -5.11 5.82
CA GLY A 30 -24.21 -5.77 5.38
C GLY A 30 -22.93 -5.00 5.77
N LYS A 31 -22.91 -3.67 5.66
CA LYS A 31 -21.76 -2.84 6.04
C LYS A 31 -21.57 -2.81 7.56
N LEU A 32 -22.66 -2.74 8.32
CA LEU A 32 -22.62 -2.82 9.78
C LEU A 32 -22.07 -4.17 10.26
N VAL A 33 -22.56 -5.28 9.69
CA VAL A 33 -22.09 -6.62 10.03
C VAL A 33 -20.61 -6.75 9.71
N ALA A 34 -20.16 -6.28 8.54
CA ALA A 34 -18.75 -6.31 8.17
C ALA A 34 -17.87 -5.47 9.12
N MET A 35 -18.33 -4.29 9.53
CA MET A 35 -17.61 -3.42 10.47
C MET A 35 -17.46 -4.07 11.84
N VAL A 36 -18.55 -4.62 12.39
CA VAL A 36 -18.55 -5.30 13.69
C VAL A 36 -17.72 -6.58 13.63
N ALA A 37 -17.85 -7.38 12.57
CA ALA A 37 -17.05 -8.58 12.36
C ALA A 37 -15.54 -8.27 12.25
N GLY A 38 -15.17 -7.22 11.51
CA GLY A 38 -13.79 -6.78 11.40
C GLY A 38 -13.22 -6.29 12.73
N GLY A 39 -13.99 -5.47 13.47
CA GLY A 39 -13.63 -5.03 14.81
C GLY A 39 -13.44 -6.18 15.80
N MET A 40 -14.38 -7.14 15.82
CA MET A 40 -14.25 -8.35 16.64
C MET A 40 -13.05 -9.20 16.23
N GLY A 41 -12.77 -9.33 14.93
CA GLY A 41 -11.60 -10.06 14.43
C GLY A 41 -10.28 -9.45 14.90
N VAL A 42 -10.15 -8.13 14.87
CA VAL A 42 -8.96 -7.41 15.37
C VAL A 42 -8.82 -7.57 16.89
N LEU A 43 -9.91 -7.40 17.64
CA LEU A 43 -9.91 -7.59 19.09
C LEU A 43 -9.55 -9.03 19.49
N PHE A 44 -10.07 -10.00 18.74
CA PHE A 44 -9.75 -11.41 18.92
C PHE A 44 -8.26 -11.69 18.66
N LEU A 45 -7.72 -11.23 17.54
CA LEU A 45 -6.28 -11.35 17.24
C LEU A 45 -5.41 -10.65 18.29
N HIS A 46 -5.84 -9.49 18.78
CA HIS A 46 -5.16 -8.76 19.84
C HIS A 46 -5.16 -9.54 21.16
N PHE A 47 -6.32 -10.08 21.56
CA PHE A 47 -6.47 -10.88 22.78
C PHE A 47 -5.69 -12.21 22.72
N MET A 48 -5.70 -12.87 21.57
CA MET A 48 -4.91 -14.09 21.38
C MET A 48 -3.41 -13.82 21.47
N ARG A 49 -2.95 -12.68 20.95
CA ARG A 49 -1.54 -12.28 21.05
C ARG A 49 -1.12 -11.97 22.49
N THR A 50 -1.98 -11.40 23.33
CA THR A 50 -1.65 -11.15 24.74
C THR A 50 -1.62 -12.43 25.58
N ARG A 51 -2.37 -13.47 25.18
CA ARG A 51 -2.40 -14.76 25.89
C ARG A 51 -1.40 -15.79 25.39
N PHE A 52 -1.02 -15.75 24.11
CA PHE A 52 -0.16 -16.75 23.48
C PHE A 52 1.04 -16.10 22.79
N ILE A 53 2.17 -16.03 23.49
CA ILE A 53 3.45 -15.49 22.97
C ILE A 53 3.95 -16.25 21.72
N TRP A 54 3.54 -17.51 21.54
CA TRP A 54 3.90 -18.33 20.38
C TRP A 54 3.05 -18.10 19.12
N TRP A 55 2.03 -17.22 19.17
CA TRP A 55 1.02 -17.14 18.11
C TRP A 55 1.56 -16.35 16.91
N PRO A 56 1.68 -16.94 15.69
CA PRO A 56 2.36 -16.31 14.56
C PRO A 56 1.53 -15.25 13.82
N PHE A 57 0.21 -15.22 14.03
CA PHE A 57 -0.70 -14.26 13.40
C PHE A 57 -0.66 -12.90 14.09
N HIS A 58 -0.03 -11.92 13.43
CA HIS A 58 0.10 -10.56 13.92
C HIS A 58 -1.03 -9.66 13.38
N PRO A 59 -1.74 -8.87 14.21
CA PRO A 59 -2.76 -7.92 13.76
C PRO A 59 -2.20 -6.78 12.89
N VAL A 60 -0.87 -6.69 12.73
CA VAL A 60 -0.22 -5.70 11.85
C VAL A 60 -0.47 -5.99 10.39
N GLY A 61 -0.71 -7.25 10.00
CA GLY A 61 -1.13 -7.56 8.63
C GLY A 61 -2.56 -7.12 8.32
N TYR A 62 -3.39 -6.90 9.35
CA TYR A 62 -4.78 -6.48 9.19
C TYR A 62 -4.92 -4.99 8.91
N VAL A 63 -4.03 -4.16 9.49
CA VAL A 63 -4.03 -2.69 9.31
C VAL A 63 -3.82 -2.24 7.86
N PRO A 64 -2.84 -2.76 7.09
CA PRO A 64 -2.63 -2.36 5.71
C PRO A 64 -3.63 -3.03 4.76
N ALA A 65 -4.32 -4.13 5.14
CA ALA A 65 -5.10 -4.96 4.22
C ALA A 65 -6.17 -4.22 3.39
N TYR A 66 -6.65 -3.06 3.85
CA TYR A 66 -7.65 -2.24 3.15
C TYR A 66 -7.10 -0.91 2.58
N SER A 67 -5.79 -0.66 2.68
CA SER A 67 -5.23 0.56 2.09
C SER A 67 -5.09 0.38 0.58
N TRP A 68 -5.54 1.38 -0.19
CA TRP A 68 -5.38 1.43 -1.66
C TRP A 68 -3.97 1.07 -2.11
N GLU A 69 -2.98 1.61 -1.40
CA GLU A 69 -1.56 1.33 -1.63
C GLU A 69 -1.22 -0.14 -1.41
N THR A 70 -1.80 -0.77 -0.39
CA THR A 70 -1.53 -2.18 -0.06
C THR A 70 -2.06 -3.13 -1.12
N THR A 71 -3.23 -2.86 -1.70
CA THR A 71 -3.76 -3.66 -2.81
C THR A 71 -2.89 -3.57 -4.07
N ARG A 72 -2.09 -2.52 -4.24
CA ARG A 72 -1.12 -2.43 -5.34
C ARG A 72 0.20 -3.14 -5.01
N VAL A 73 0.69 -3.04 -3.77
CA VAL A 73 2.03 -3.52 -3.40
C VAL A 73 2.08 -4.93 -2.80
N TRP A 74 0.95 -5.56 -2.44
CA TRP A 74 0.96 -6.87 -1.76
C TRP A 74 1.71 -7.95 -2.54
N PHE A 75 1.54 -7.99 -3.87
CA PHE A 75 2.22 -8.96 -4.72
C PHE A 75 3.73 -8.69 -4.79
N ALA A 76 4.12 -7.42 -4.98
CA ALA A 76 5.53 -7.01 -4.95
C ALA A 76 6.19 -7.33 -3.60
N CYS A 77 5.45 -7.17 -2.49
CA CYS A 77 5.90 -7.52 -1.16
C CYS A 77 6.12 -9.04 -1.01
N LEU A 78 5.21 -9.87 -1.51
CA LEU A 78 5.37 -11.34 -1.51
C LEU A 78 6.59 -11.78 -2.33
N VAL A 79 6.78 -11.19 -3.51
CA VAL A 79 7.94 -11.45 -4.37
C VAL A 79 9.24 -11.04 -3.66
N GLY A 80 9.28 -9.84 -3.09
CA GLY A 80 10.43 -9.34 -2.32
C GLY A 80 10.75 -10.22 -1.10
N TRP A 81 9.73 -10.69 -0.39
CA TRP A 81 9.88 -11.65 0.71
C TRP A 81 10.44 -12.99 0.23
N THR A 82 9.93 -13.51 -0.88
CA THR A 82 10.40 -14.79 -1.47
C THR A 82 11.87 -14.70 -1.87
N PHE A 83 12.26 -13.62 -2.54
CA PHE A 83 13.67 -13.38 -2.87
C PHE A 83 14.53 -13.25 -1.62
N LYS A 84 14.09 -12.49 -0.61
CA LYS A 84 14.82 -12.35 0.66
C LYS A 84 15.04 -13.70 1.32
N VAL A 85 14.00 -14.53 1.44
CA VAL A 85 14.09 -15.87 2.02
C VAL A 85 15.05 -16.75 1.21
N ALA A 86 14.95 -16.76 -0.11
CA ALA A 86 15.86 -17.51 -0.98
C ALA A 86 17.32 -17.05 -0.83
N ILE A 87 17.58 -15.75 -0.87
CA ILE A 87 18.93 -15.17 -0.75
C ILE A 87 19.55 -15.51 0.60
N VAL A 88 18.79 -15.39 1.69
CA VAL A 88 19.32 -15.69 3.03
C VAL A 88 19.54 -17.19 3.20
N ARG A 89 18.64 -18.03 2.67
CA ARG A 89 18.72 -19.50 2.80
C ARG A 89 19.84 -20.12 1.95
N TYR A 90 20.09 -19.60 0.75
CA TYR A 90 21.09 -20.15 -0.18
C TYR A 90 22.41 -19.36 -0.24
N GLY A 91 22.39 -18.06 0.06
CA GLY A 91 23.53 -17.15 -0.14
C GLY A 91 24.25 -16.67 1.12
N GLY A 92 23.71 -16.94 2.32
CA GLY A 92 24.29 -16.49 3.60
C GLY A 92 24.50 -14.97 3.69
N LEU A 93 25.40 -14.52 4.57
CA LEU A 93 25.64 -13.09 4.83
C LEU A 93 26.20 -12.33 3.62
N LYS A 94 27.02 -13.02 2.81
CA LYS A 94 27.66 -12.45 1.61
C LYS A 94 26.63 -12.26 0.48
N GLY A 95 25.77 -13.25 0.25
CA GLY A 95 24.66 -13.16 -0.72
C GLY A 95 23.66 -12.06 -0.36
N TYR A 96 23.37 -11.87 0.93
CA TYR A 96 22.52 -10.78 1.40
C TYR A 96 23.09 -9.40 1.06
N THR A 97 24.40 -9.19 1.22
CA THR A 97 25.04 -7.89 0.97
C THR A 97 25.04 -7.53 -0.52
N VAL A 98 25.28 -8.51 -1.40
CA VAL A 98 25.22 -8.32 -2.86
C VAL A 98 23.79 -8.07 -3.33
N ALA A 99 22.84 -8.86 -2.86
CA ALA A 99 21.43 -8.67 -3.21
C ALA A 99 20.90 -7.31 -2.74
N ARG A 100 21.33 -6.83 -1.56
CA ARG A 100 21.00 -5.49 -1.06
C ARG A 100 21.37 -4.41 -2.08
N ASN A 101 22.58 -4.47 -2.64
CA ASN A 101 23.03 -3.51 -3.64
C ASN A 101 22.22 -3.62 -4.95
N PHE A 102 21.84 -4.84 -5.37
CA PHE A 102 20.96 -5.03 -6.52
C PHE A 102 19.58 -4.38 -6.34
N PHE A 103 18.93 -4.59 -5.20
CA PHE A 103 17.63 -3.97 -4.92
C PHE A 103 17.71 -2.44 -4.85
N TYR A 104 18.79 -1.88 -4.28
CA TYR A 104 19.01 -0.43 -4.36
C TYR A 104 19.19 0.05 -5.80
N GLY A 105 19.87 -0.73 -6.66
CA GLY A 105 19.95 -0.46 -8.09
C GLY A 105 18.59 -0.44 -8.78
N LEU A 106 17.70 -1.38 -8.42
CA LEU A 106 16.34 -1.44 -8.96
C LEU A 106 15.53 -0.18 -8.60
N ILE A 107 15.59 0.22 -7.33
CA ILE A 107 14.92 1.42 -6.81
C ILE A 107 15.46 2.68 -7.53
N LEU A 108 16.78 2.82 -7.59
CA LEU A 108 17.43 3.94 -8.27
C LEU A 108 17.14 3.94 -9.78
N GLY A 109 16.97 2.78 -10.40
CA GLY A 109 16.61 2.66 -11.81
C GLY A 109 15.21 3.19 -12.11
N GLU A 110 14.23 2.90 -11.27
CA GLU A 110 12.86 3.42 -11.39
C GLU A 110 12.84 4.95 -11.27
N PHE A 111 13.49 5.50 -10.23
CA PHE A 111 13.63 6.95 -10.07
C PHE A 111 14.45 7.60 -11.19
N GLY A 112 15.49 6.92 -11.68
CA GLY A 112 16.33 7.40 -12.76
C GLY A 112 15.58 7.53 -14.08
N ILE A 113 14.79 6.52 -14.45
CA ILE A 113 13.92 6.55 -15.64
C ILE A 113 12.83 7.62 -15.50
N ALA A 114 12.20 7.74 -14.33
CA ALA A 114 11.21 8.79 -14.08
C ALA A 114 11.84 10.19 -14.20
N GLY A 115 13.04 10.38 -13.64
CA GLY A 115 13.80 11.62 -13.74
C GLY A 115 14.25 11.94 -15.17
N LEU A 116 14.65 10.93 -15.94
CA LEU A 116 15.05 11.09 -17.35
C LEU A 116 13.88 11.53 -18.21
N TRP A 117 12.70 10.94 -18.02
CA TRP A 117 11.48 11.38 -18.70
C TRP A 117 11.07 12.80 -18.30
N LEU A 118 11.16 13.15 -17.01
CA LEU A 118 10.92 14.52 -16.55
C LEU A 118 11.88 15.53 -17.20
N ALA A 119 13.16 15.19 -17.33
CA ALA A 119 14.13 16.02 -18.00
C ALA A 119 13.80 16.17 -19.50
N MET A 120 13.47 15.07 -20.18
CA MET A 120 13.05 15.10 -21.58
C MET A 120 11.81 15.96 -21.81
N ASP A 121 10.79 15.86 -20.95
CA ASP A 121 9.57 16.68 -21.02
C ASP A 121 9.88 18.17 -20.80
N ALA A 122 10.82 18.49 -19.89
CA ALA A 122 11.28 19.85 -19.67
C ALA A 122 12.01 20.44 -20.89
N PHE A 123 12.87 19.66 -21.56
CA PHE A 123 13.56 20.09 -22.78
C PHE A 123 12.65 20.14 -24.01
N ALA A 124 11.63 19.27 -24.09
CA ALA A 124 10.69 19.21 -25.20
C ALA A 124 9.52 20.20 -25.09
N GLY A 125 9.41 20.95 -23.98
CA GLY A 125 8.35 21.94 -23.77
C GLY A 125 6.94 21.36 -23.64
N LYS A 126 6.80 20.04 -23.44
CA LYS A 126 5.51 19.36 -23.22
C LYS A 126 5.27 19.21 -21.73
N SER A 127 4.33 19.98 -21.18
CA SER A 127 3.93 19.89 -19.78
C SER A 127 2.59 19.18 -19.66
N GLY A 128 2.57 17.95 -19.12
CA GLY A 128 1.30 17.26 -18.84
C GLY A 128 1.31 15.73 -18.82
N HIS A 129 2.42 15.05 -19.10
CA HIS A 129 2.45 13.59 -19.04
C HIS A 129 2.53 13.07 -17.59
N THR A 130 1.70 12.09 -17.28
CA THR A 130 1.75 11.33 -16.03
C THR A 130 2.94 10.39 -16.09
N VAL A 131 4.10 10.88 -15.67
CA VAL A 131 5.37 10.13 -15.67
C VAL A 131 5.43 9.04 -14.59
N MET A 132 4.51 9.09 -13.63
CA MET A 132 4.39 8.14 -12.52
C MET A 132 2.94 7.64 -12.45
N PRO A 133 2.70 6.31 -12.43
CA PRO A 133 1.36 5.72 -12.33
C PRO A 133 0.77 5.73 -10.91
#